data_AF-A0A0D2Q0E4-F1
#
_entry.id   AF-A0A0D2Q0E4-F1
#
_cell.length_a   1.000
_cell.length_b   1.000
_cell.length_c   1.000
_cell.angle_alpha   90.00
_cell.angle_beta   90.00
_cell.angle_gamma   90.00
#
_symmetry.space_group_name_H-M   'P 1'
#
loop_
_entity.id
_entity.type
_entity.pdbx_description
1 polymer ?
#
loop_
_entity_poly.entity_id
_entity_poly.type
_entity_poly.pdbx_seq_one_letter_code
_entity_poly.pdbx_strand_id
1 'polypeptide(L)'
;MELGAKEEGKVLGCNSKKVKKVAILSTLAALLDDPILADVPKKPSLSDVDTLINLELGSAMCISIFKLDGTSFVMNSATVKDLKLAIKKKVIELEQSKMGHRHIS
;
A
#
# COMPACT_ATOMS: atom_id res chain seq x y z
N MET A 1 55.90 -24.31 19.29
CA MET A 1 56.38 -22.96 19.59
C MET A 1 57.40 -22.64 18.51
N GLU A 2 57.04 -21.81 17.54
CA GLU A 2 57.95 -21.17 16.58
C GLU A 2 57.20 -19.94 16.05
N LEU A 3 57.83 -18.78 16.23
CA LEU A 3 57.31 -17.43 16.01
C LEU A 3 58.07 -16.81 14.83
N GLY A 4 57.38 -15.98 14.04
CA GLY A 4 58.00 -14.98 13.15
C GLY A 4 57.31 -14.95 11.78
N ALA A 5 56.92 -13.83 11.18
CA ALA A 5 57.28 -12.43 11.43
C ALA A 5 56.18 -11.45 10.95
N LYS A 6 56.25 -10.26 11.57
CA LYS A 6 55.51 -8.99 11.42
C LYS A 6 55.42 -8.43 9.98
N GLU A 7 54.26 -7.89 9.56
CA GLU A 7 53.93 -6.43 9.42
C GLU A 7 54.73 -5.73 8.28
N GLU A 8 54.25 -4.91 7.35
CA GLU A 8 53.09 -4.02 7.12
C GLU A 8 52.96 -3.87 5.56
N GLY A 9 51.85 -3.50 4.93
CA GLY A 9 51.22 -2.19 5.00
C GLY A 9 50.86 -1.67 3.59
N LYS A 10 49.62 -1.18 3.46
CA LYS A 10 49.10 -0.20 2.49
C LYS A 10 48.62 -0.65 1.09
N VAL A 11 47.55 0.04 0.68
CA VAL A 11 46.79 0.02 -0.60
C VAL A 11 45.66 -1.02 -0.54
N LEU A 12 44.38 -0.66 -0.38
CA LEU A 12 43.65 0.23 -1.28
C LEU A 12 42.32 0.65 -0.61
N GLY A 13 42.14 1.95 -0.35
CA GLY A 13 40.87 2.56 0.04
C GLY A 13 39.85 2.59 -1.09
N CYS A 14 39.59 1.44 -1.71
CA CYS A 14 38.71 1.32 -2.86
C CYS A 14 37.84 0.08 -2.69
N ASN A 15 36.84 0.12 -1.80
CA ASN A 15 35.71 -0.80 -1.92
C ASN A 15 34.54 -0.58 -0.95
N SER A 16 34.59 0.39 -0.02
CA SER A 16 33.53 0.54 1.00
C SER A 16 32.12 0.68 0.42
N LYS A 17 31.96 1.35 -0.74
CA LYS A 17 30.67 1.44 -1.46
C LYS A 17 30.26 0.12 -2.14
N LYS A 18 31.22 -0.62 -2.71
CA LYS A 18 30.95 -1.92 -3.36
C LYS A 18 30.66 -3.01 -2.32
N VAL A 19 31.40 -3.02 -1.21
CA VAL A 19 31.20 -3.93 -0.07
C VAL A 19 29.83 -3.69 0.56
N LYS A 20 29.42 -2.43 0.78
CA LYS A 20 28.06 -2.09 1.22
C LYS A 20 27.00 -2.56 0.21
N LYS A 21 27.24 -2.38 -1.10
CA LYS A 21 26.32 -2.83 -2.15
C LYS A 21 26.19 -4.35 -2.18
N VAL A 22 27.29 -5.08 -2.06
CA VAL A 22 27.29 -6.55 -1.99
C VAL A 22 26.58 -7.05 -0.73
N ALA A 23 26.83 -6.42 0.42
CA ALA A 23 26.12 -6.74 1.66
C ALA A 23 24.62 -6.54 1.53
N ILE A 24 24.17 -5.40 0.98
CA ILE A 24 22.75 -5.10 0.75
C ILE A 24 22.11 -6.10 -0.22
N LEU A 25 22.79 -6.44 -1.32
CA LEU A 25 22.29 -7.43 -2.28
C LEU A 25 22.18 -8.82 -1.65
N SER A 26 23.12 -9.18 -0.77
CA SER A 26 23.07 -10.44 -0.01
C SER A 26 21.90 -10.46 0.98
N THR A 27 21.65 -9.36 1.69
CA THR A 27 20.51 -9.26 2.60
C THR A 27 19.19 -9.27 1.84
N LEU A 28 19.10 -8.58 0.70
CA LEU A 28 17.92 -8.58 -0.16
C LEU A 28 17.60 -9.99 -0.68
N ALA A 29 18.62 -10.74 -1.11
CA ALA A 29 18.44 -12.12 -1.54
C ALA A 29 17.91 -13.02 -0.41
N ALA A 30 18.48 -12.89 0.80
CA ALA A 30 18.01 -13.65 1.97
C ALA A 30 16.56 -13.31 2.35
N LEU A 31 16.15 -12.05 2.22
CA LEU A 31 14.77 -11.63 2.49
C LEU A 31 13.79 -12.10 1.40
N LEU A 32 14.21 -12.18 0.15
CA LEU A 32 13.37 -12.69 -0.96
C LEU A 32 13.11 -14.20 -0.88
N ASP A 33 13.99 -14.94 -0.20
CA ASP A 33 13.86 -16.39 0.03
C ASP A 33 13.18 -16.73 1.38
N ASP A 34 12.78 -15.71 2.17
CA ASP A 34 12.11 -15.92 3.47
C ASP A 34 10.68 -16.45 3.27
N PRO A 35 10.34 -17.64 3.79
CA PRO A 35 8.99 -18.20 3.68
C PRO A 35 7.89 -17.36 4.34
N ILE A 36 8.23 -16.49 5.30
CA ILE A 36 7.26 -15.53 5.90
C ILE A 36 6.87 -14.45 4.89
N LEU A 37 7.75 -14.15 3.93
CA LEU A 37 7.54 -13.15 2.89
C LEU A 37 7.11 -13.80 1.56
N ALA A 38 6.69 -15.07 1.55
CA ALA A 38 6.24 -15.77 0.34
C ALA A 38 5.07 -15.06 -0.36
N ASP A 39 4.27 -14.31 0.40
CA ASP A 39 3.13 -13.53 -0.10
C ASP A 39 3.56 -12.21 -0.77
N VAL A 40 4.83 -11.80 -0.59
CA VAL A 40 5.38 -10.56 -1.14
C VAL A 40 5.96 -10.84 -2.54
N PRO A 41 5.54 -10.08 -3.58
CA PRO A 41 6.08 -10.24 -4.92
C PRO A 41 7.61 -10.07 -4.95
N LYS A 42 8.33 -10.94 -5.67
CA LYS A 42 9.81 -10.91 -5.76
C LYS A 42 10.40 -9.61 -6.36
N LYS A 43 9.56 -8.79 -6.97
CA LYS A 43 9.86 -7.44 -7.45
C LYS A 43 8.74 -6.52 -7.00
N PRO A 44 8.70 -6.12 -5.73
CA PRO A 44 7.61 -5.31 -5.23
C PRO A 44 7.73 -3.89 -5.79
N SER A 45 6.63 -3.37 -6.33
CA SER A 45 6.48 -1.93 -6.51
C SER A 45 6.09 -1.27 -5.18
N LEU A 46 6.30 0.05 -5.05
CA LEU A 46 5.84 0.77 -3.85
C LEU A 46 4.32 0.61 -3.64
N SER A 47 3.54 0.52 -4.72
CA SER A 47 2.10 0.26 -4.66
C SER A 47 1.76 -1.15 -4.16
N ASP A 48 2.57 -2.17 -4.46
CA ASP A 48 2.33 -3.52 -3.97
C ASP A 48 2.56 -3.60 -2.45
N VAL A 49 3.62 -2.93 -1.98
CA VAL A 49 3.91 -2.83 -0.53
C VAL A 49 2.80 -2.08 0.19
N ASP A 50 2.34 -0.96 -0.37
CA ASP A 50 1.23 -0.19 0.20
C ASP A 50 -0.06 -1.02 0.23
N THR A 51 -0.32 -1.80 -0.80
CA THR A 51 -1.49 -2.70 -0.86
C THR A 51 -1.40 -3.81 0.19
N LEU A 52 -0.23 -4.43 0.39
CA LEU A 52 -0.02 -5.47 1.40
C LEU A 52 -0.16 -4.91 2.83
N ILE A 53 0.37 -3.71 3.09
CA ILE A 53 0.20 -3.00 4.37
C ILE A 53 -1.28 -2.71 4.60
N ASN A 54 -1.98 -2.19 3.60
CA ASN A 54 -3.41 -1.93 3.68
C ASN A 54 -4.20 -3.23 3.88
N LEU A 55 -3.77 -4.37 3.34
CA LEU A 55 -4.44 -5.66 3.52
C LEU A 55 -4.31 -6.17 4.95
N GLU A 56 -3.11 -6.15 5.51
CA GLU A 56 -2.82 -6.51 6.90
C GLU A 56 -3.61 -5.63 7.89
N LEU A 57 -3.71 -4.34 7.60
CA LEU A 57 -4.46 -3.37 8.39
C LEU A 57 -5.98 -3.39 8.11
N GLY A 58 -6.48 -4.34 7.31
CA GLY A 58 -7.90 -4.48 6.99
C GLY A 58 -8.50 -3.36 6.13
N SER A 59 -7.65 -2.54 5.51
CA SER A 59 -8.01 -1.35 4.72
C SER A 59 -7.89 -1.54 3.19
N ALA A 60 -7.44 -2.71 2.70
CA ALA A 60 -7.28 -2.96 1.26
C ALA A 60 -8.60 -3.09 0.47
N MET A 61 -9.73 -3.40 1.10
CA MET A 61 -11.04 -3.50 0.44
C MET A 61 -11.74 -2.14 0.37
N CYS A 62 -11.19 -1.20 -0.40
CA CYS A 62 -11.84 0.09 -0.67
C CYS A 62 -12.80 -0.01 -1.86
N ILE A 63 -14.11 0.16 -1.63
CA ILE A 63 -15.10 0.32 -2.71
C ILE A 63 -15.41 1.81 -2.87
N SER A 64 -14.89 2.42 -3.93
CA SER A 64 -15.21 3.82 -4.28
C SER A 64 -16.33 3.86 -5.32
N ILE A 65 -17.50 4.36 -4.93
CA ILE A 65 -18.61 4.60 -5.87
C ILE A 65 -18.51 6.03 -6.36
N PHE A 66 -18.11 6.18 -7.63
CA PHE A 66 -18.05 7.45 -8.34
C PHE A 66 -19.36 7.69 -9.10
N LYS A 67 -19.91 8.89 -8.94
CA LYS A 67 -20.97 9.40 -9.81
C LYS A 67 -20.32 10.03 -11.06
N LEU A 68 -21.03 10.03 -12.19
CA LEU A 68 -20.58 10.66 -13.45
C LEU A 68 -20.25 12.17 -13.31
N ASP A 69 -20.72 12.81 -12.24
CA ASP A 69 -20.45 14.21 -11.92
C ASP A 69 -19.23 14.43 -11.01
N GLY A 70 -18.43 13.37 -10.75
CA GLY A 70 -17.19 13.44 -9.98
C GLY A 70 -17.33 13.37 -8.47
N THR A 71 -18.55 13.16 -7.94
CA THR A 71 -18.79 13.02 -6.50
C THR A 71 -18.70 11.56 -6.01
N SER A 72 -18.18 11.33 -4.79
CA SER A 72 -18.04 10.00 -4.16
C SER A 72 -18.80 9.90 -2.83
N PHE A 73 -19.43 8.75 -2.54
CA PHE A 73 -20.40 8.62 -1.43
C PHE A 73 -19.96 7.80 -0.21
N VAL A 74 -18.76 7.20 -0.17
CA VAL A 74 -18.45 6.16 0.84
C VAL A 74 -17.03 6.29 1.41
N MET A 75 -16.95 6.34 2.74
CA MET A 75 -15.72 6.26 3.54
C MET A 75 -15.49 4.81 3.99
N ASN A 76 -14.24 4.40 4.20
CA ASN A 76 -13.88 3.00 4.53
C ASN A 76 -14.57 2.45 5.80
N SER A 77 -14.93 3.32 6.75
CA SER A 77 -15.65 2.89 7.96
C SER A 77 -17.16 2.74 7.79
N ALA A 78 -17.70 3.06 6.60
CA ALA A 78 -19.14 3.02 6.35
C ALA A 78 -19.60 1.57 6.16
N THR A 79 -20.71 1.21 6.80
CA THR A 79 -21.31 -0.12 6.62
C THR A 79 -22.10 -0.19 5.31
N VAL A 80 -22.38 -1.41 4.83
CA VAL A 80 -23.28 -1.63 3.67
C VAL A 80 -24.66 -1.02 3.90
N LYS A 81 -25.10 -0.92 5.17
CA LYS A 81 -26.36 -0.25 5.55
C LYS A 81 -26.28 1.26 5.29
N ASP A 82 -25.15 1.88 5.59
CA ASP A 82 -24.93 3.32 5.38
C ASP A 82 -24.89 3.64 3.89
N LEU A 83 -24.25 2.78 3.10
CA LEU A 83 -24.28 2.89 1.64
C LEU A 83 -25.70 2.74 1.08
N LYS A 84 -26.44 1.70 1.49
CA LYS A 84 -27.84 1.51 1.08
C LYS A 84 -28.70 2.72 1.45
N LEU A 85 -28.46 3.32 2.62
CA LEU A 85 -29.17 4.52 3.08
C LEU A 85 -28.80 5.75 2.25
N ALA A 86 -27.51 5.96 1.96
CA ALA A 86 -27.02 7.07 1.15
C ALA A 86 -27.61 7.03 -0.27
N ILE A 87 -27.63 5.85 -0.90
CA ILE A 87 -28.25 5.64 -2.22
C ILE A 87 -29.75 5.97 -2.16
N LYS A 88 -30.48 5.41 -1.19
CA LYS A 88 -31.92 5.70 -1.04
C LYS A 88 -32.20 7.19 -0.87
N LYS A 89 -31.45 7.86 0.01
CA LYS A 89 -31.59 9.31 0.22
C LYS A 89 -31.37 10.09 -1.07
N LYS A 90 -30.30 9.77 -1.80
CA LYS A 90 -29.97 10.45 -3.06
C LYS A 90 -31.01 10.23 -4.16
N VAL A 91 -31.58 9.03 -4.24
CA VAL A 91 -32.69 8.75 -5.17
C VAL A 91 -33.91 9.59 -4.84
N ILE A 92 -34.31 9.63 -3.56
CA ILE A 92 -35.47 10.43 -3.12
C ILE A 92 -35.25 11.92 -3.39
N GLU A 93 -34.05 12.45 -3.10
CA GLU A 93 -33.70 13.85 -3.37
C GLU A 93 -33.77 14.17 -4.87
N LEU A 94 -33.33 13.25 -5.72
CA LEU A 94 -33.39 13.39 -7.18
C LEU A 94 -34.85 13.33 -7.67
N GLU A 95 -35.67 12.44 -7.14
CA GLU A 95 -37.11 12.37 -7.46
C GLU A 95 -37.87 13.61 -6.98
N GLN A 96 -37.60 14.09 -5.76
CA GLN A 96 -38.21 15.30 -5.22
C GLN A 96 -37.79 16.55 -6.01
N SER A 97 -36.52 16.68 -6.37
CA SER A 97 -36.06 17.80 -7.21
C SER A 97 -36.72 17.78 -8.59
N LYS A 98 -37.01 16.60 -9.15
CA LYS A 98 -37.75 16.45 -10.41
C LYS A 98 -39.24 16.78 -10.28
N MET A 99 -39.85 16.60 -9.11
CA MET A 99 -41.28 16.88 -8.92
C MET A 99 -41.63 18.36 -8.73
N GLY A 100 -40.63 19.24 -8.53
CA GLY A 100 -40.83 20.68 -8.34
C GLY A 100 -41.63 21.02 -7.07
N HIS A 101 -41.84 22.32 -6.81
CA HIS A 101 -42.70 22.80 -5.72
C HIS A 101 -44.17 22.47 -6.03
N ARG A 102 -44.59 21.23 -5.80
CA ARG A 102 -46.03 20.92 -5.70
C ARG A 102 -46.49 21.37 -4.33
N HIS A 103 -47.02 22.59 -4.26
CA HIS A 103 -47.73 23.04 -3.07
C HIS A 103 -48.91 22.09 -2.85
N ILE A 104 -48.86 21.31 -1.79
CA ILE A 104 -50.04 20.64 -1.26
C ILE A 104 -50.85 21.71 -0.53
N SER A 105 -51.90 22.20 -1.19
CA SER A 105 -52.94 23.06 -0.59
C SER A 105 -53.94 22.23 0.18
#